data_AF-A0A7Y7E6W7-F1
#
_entry.id   AF-A0A7Y7E6W7-F1
#
_cell.length_a   1.000
_cell.length_b   1.000
_cell.length_c   1.000
_cell.angle_alpha   90.00
_cell.angle_beta   90.00
_cell.angle_gamma   90.00
#
_symmetry.space_group_name_H-M   'P 1'
#
loop_
_entity.id
_entity.type
_entity.pdbx_description
1 polymer ?
#
loop_
_entity_poly.entity_id
_entity_poly.type
_entity_poly.pdbx_seq_one_letter_code
_entity_poly.pdbx_strand_id
1 'polypeptide(L)'
;MLVTRAVGSMWCAYAFALFDLISLPEAIRGGAAAIVSWVAQTFLQLVLLSVIMVGQNVQAAASDKRSEATFHDASATLHEVAHVQSHLAAQDVLLTRIAEKIGLEPVPVIDMPEEEAEG
;
A
#
# COMPACT_ATOMS: atom_id res chain seq x y z
N MET A 1 16.66 -13.98 -0.64
CA MET A 1 16.09 -12.80 -1.32
C MET A 1 16.05 -12.95 -2.85
N LEU A 2 17.11 -13.44 -3.52
CA LEU A 2 17.09 -13.64 -4.99
C LEU A 2 16.04 -14.68 -5.46
N VAL A 3 15.99 -15.84 -4.79
CA VAL A 3 15.03 -16.91 -5.10
C VAL A 3 13.59 -16.40 -4.91
N THR A 4 13.27 -15.73 -3.81
CA THR A 4 11.93 -15.18 -3.53
C THR A 4 11.45 -14.19 -4.60
N ARG A 5 12.35 -13.34 -5.13
CA ARG A 5 12.03 -12.42 -6.22
C ARG A 5 11.88 -13.13 -7.57
N ALA A 6 12.67 -14.16 -7.82
CA ALA A 6 12.57 -14.97 -9.04
C ALA A 6 11.30 -15.81 -9.07
N VAL A 7 10.94 -16.45 -7.94
CA VAL A 7 9.73 -17.28 -7.78
C VAL A 7 8.46 -16.39 -7.85
N GLY A 8 8.55 -15.15 -7.36
CA GLY A 8 7.46 -14.16 -7.42
C GLY A 8 7.33 -13.40 -8.74
N SER A 9 8.07 -13.80 -9.79
CA SER A 9 7.94 -13.25 -11.15
C SER A 9 7.36 -14.30 -12.10
N MET A 10 6.67 -13.88 -13.17
CA MET A 10 5.97 -14.75 -14.13
C MET A 10 6.84 -15.89 -14.69
N TRP A 11 8.17 -15.73 -14.65
CA TRP A 11 9.20 -16.72 -14.98
C TRP A 11 9.08 -18.07 -14.25
N CYS A 12 8.59 -18.09 -13.01
CA CYS A 12 8.48 -19.31 -12.23
C CYS A 12 7.45 -20.29 -12.82
N ALA A 13 6.32 -19.76 -13.32
CA ALA A 13 5.30 -20.56 -13.96
C ALA A 13 5.83 -21.22 -15.24
N TYR A 14 6.63 -20.47 -16.03
CA TYR A 14 7.29 -21.01 -17.22
C TYR A 14 8.32 -22.10 -16.87
N ALA A 15 9.09 -21.92 -15.79
CA ALA A 15 10.07 -22.92 -15.35
C ALA A 15 9.40 -24.22 -14.89
N PHE A 16 8.30 -24.15 -14.12
CA PHE A 16 7.57 -25.34 -13.69
C PHE A 16 6.85 -26.03 -14.85
N ALA A 17 6.27 -25.28 -15.79
CA ALA A 17 5.70 -25.84 -17.01
C ALA A 17 6.77 -26.60 -17.83
N LEU A 18 7.99 -26.08 -17.91
CA LEU A 18 9.10 -26.74 -18.59
C LEU A 18 9.57 -28.00 -17.84
N PHE A 19 9.62 -27.94 -16.50
CA PHE A 19 9.96 -29.08 -15.67
C PHE A 19 8.94 -30.21 -15.79
N ASP A 20 7.65 -29.86 -15.82
CA ASP A 20 6.58 -30.83 -15.95
C ASP A 20 6.68 -31.61 -17.27
N LEU A 21 7.14 -30.97 -18.35
CA LEU A 21 7.40 -31.58 -19.65
C LEU A 21 8.37 -32.78 -19.60
N ILE A 22 9.21 -32.88 -18.55
CA ILE A 22 10.11 -34.03 -18.33
C ILE A 22 9.31 -35.29 -17.93
N SER A 23 8.15 -35.13 -17.29
CA SER A 23 7.27 -36.23 -16.85
C SER A 23 6.19 -36.62 -17.87
N LEU A 24 6.00 -35.80 -18.91
CA LEU A 24 5.09 -36.05 -20.03
C LEU A 24 5.34 -37.38 -20.79
N PRO A 25 6.59 -37.86 -21.03
CA PRO A 25 6.82 -39.14 -21.69
C PRO A 25 6.24 -40.34 -20.93
N GLU A 26 6.25 -40.26 -19.59
CA GLU A 26 5.72 -41.31 -18.73
C GLU A 26 4.19 -41.32 -18.75
N ALA A 27 3.56 -40.13 -18.76
CA ALA A 27 2.11 -40.00 -18.92
C ALA A 27 1.61 -40.52 -20.28
N ILE A 28 2.38 -40.30 -21.36
CA ILE A 28 2.04 -40.82 -22.70
C ILE A 28 2.02 -42.35 -22.73
N ARG A 29 2.97 -43.00 -22.06
CA ARG A 29 3.01 -44.47 -21.95
C ARG A 29 1.79 -45.04 -21.21
N GLY A 30 1.22 -44.26 -20.29
CA GLY A 30 0.00 -44.61 -19.56
C GLY A 30 -1.32 -44.44 -20.34
N GLY A 31 -1.27 -43.87 -21.56
CA GLY A 31 -2.45 -43.66 -22.41
C GLY A 31 -3.25 -42.38 -22.10
N ALA A 32 -4.35 -42.17 -22.83
CA ALA A 32 -5.08 -40.88 -22.82
C ALA A 32 -5.62 -40.48 -21.44
N ALA A 33 -6.11 -41.45 -20.64
CA ALA A 33 -6.61 -41.17 -19.30
C ALA A 33 -5.49 -40.72 -18.34
N ALA A 34 -4.28 -41.30 -18.46
CA ALA A 34 -3.13 -40.92 -17.65
C ALA A 34 -2.65 -39.49 -17.98
N ILE A 35 -2.67 -39.10 -19.26
CA ILE A 35 -2.35 -37.72 -19.68
C ILE A 35 -3.33 -36.72 -19.07
N VAL A 36 -4.64 -36.98 -19.15
CA VAL A 36 -5.65 -36.07 -18.60
C VAL A 36 -5.48 -35.93 -17.08
N SER A 37 -5.26 -37.04 -16.38
CA SER A 37 -5.00 -37.04 -14.93
C SER A 37 -3.73 -36.25 -14.58
N TRP A 38 -2.65 -36.47 -15.33
CA TRP A 38 -1.38 -35.78 -15.15
C TRP A 38 -1.49 -34.26 -15.38
N VAL A 39 -2.23 -33.82 -16.42
CA VAL A 39 -2.49 -32.39 -16.66
C VAL A 39 -3.33 -31.78 -15.53
N ALA A 40 -4.41 -32.45 -15.13
CA ALA A 40 -5.31 -31.91 -14.10
C ALA A 40 -4.65 -31.86 -12.72
N GLN A 41 -3.76 -32.80 -12.43
CA GLN A 41 -3.13 -32.94 -11.12
C GLN A 41 -1.76 -32.29 -11.09
N THR A 42 -0.77 -32.78 -11.82
CA THR A 42 0.62 -32.32 -11.69
C THR A 42 0.83 -30.95 -12.34
N PHE A 43 0.40 -30.79 -13.60
CA PHE A 43 0.59 -29.53 -14.34
C PHE A 43 -0.19 -28.38 -13.71
N LEU A 44 -1.52 -28.54 -13.59
CA LEU A 44 -2.41 -27.49 -13.09
C LEU A 44 -2.05 -27.09 -11.67
N GLN A 45 -1.70 -28.04 -10.79
CA GLN A 45 -1.38 -27.74 -9.40
C GLN A 45 -0.08 -26.93 -9.26
N LEU A 46 0.99 -27.32 -9.97
CA LEU A 46 2.26 -26.59 -9.94
C LEU A 46 2.11 -25.17 -10.50
N VAL A 47 1.37 -25.02 -11.60
CA VAL A 47 1.08 -23.72 -12.20
C VAL A 47 0.20 -22.87 -11.29
N LEU A 48 -0.86 -23.44 -10.70
CA LEU A 48 -1.76 -22.73 -9.80
C LEU A 48 -1.01 -22.18 -8.58
N LEU A 49 -0.17 -22.99 -7.94
CA LEU A 49 0.64 -22.57 -6.79
C LEU A 49 1.59 -21.43 -7.17
N SER A 50 2.23 -21.51 -8.34
CA SER A 50 3.13 -20.48 -8.86
C SER A 50 2.40 -19.16 -9.14
N VAL A 51 1.25 -19.21 -9.81
CA VAL A 51 0.45 -18.02 -10.14
C VAL A 51 -0.07 -17.33 -8.88
N ILE A 52 -0.54 -18.09 -7.88
CA ILE A 52 -0.98 -17.52 -6.59
C ILE A 52 0.18 -16.77 -5.92
N MET A 53 1.38 -17.36 -5.89
CA MET A 53 2.55 -16.73 -5.27
C MET A 53 2.94 -15.41 -5.96
N VAL A 54 2.92 -15.38 -7.30
CA VAL A 54 3.16 -14.16 -8.08
C VAL A 54 2.08 -13.12 -7.80
N GLY A 55 0.81 -13.53 -7.76
CA GLY A 55 -0.32 -12.64 -7.47
C GLY A 55 -0.22 -11.98 -6.10
N GLN A 56 0.18 -12.74 -5.08
CA GLN A 56 0.41 -12.21 -3.73
C GLN A 56 1.60 -11.24 -3.71
N ASN A 57 2.70 -11.56 -4.39
CA ASN A 57 3.88 -10.69 -4.47
C ASN A 57 3.60 -9.35 -5.19
N VAL A 58 2.83 -9.38 -6.29
CA VAL A 58 2.41 -8.18 -7.01
C VAL A 58 1.48 -7.31 -6.16
N GLN A 59 0.52 -7.92 -5.46
CA GLN A 59 -0.37 -7.19 -4.55
C GLN A 59 0.38 -6.57 -3.38
N ALA A 60 1.36 -7.27 -2.80
CA ALA A 60 2.20 -6.74 -1.74
C ALA A 60 3.00 -5.51 -2.23
N ALA A 61 3.67 -5.61 -3.37
CA ALA A 61 4.41 -4.49 -3.95
C ALA A 61 3.50 -3.29 -4.31
N ALA A 62 2.30 -3.56 -4.83
CA ALA A 62 1.31 -2.51 -5.10
C ALA A 62 0.77 -1.87 -3.81
N SER A 63 0.60 -2.66 -2.75
CA SER A 63 0.21 -2.17 -1.43
C SER A 63 1.29 -1.28 -0.84
N ASP A 64 2.55 -1.70 -0.88
CA ASP A 64 3.68 -0.91 -0.39
C ASP A 64 3.78 0.44 -1.12
N LYS A 65 3.63 0.43 -2.46
CA LYS A 65 3.61 1.66 -3.26
C LYS A 65 2.46 2.60 -2.88
N ARG A 66 1.27 2.06 -2.59
CA ARG A 66 0.14 2.88 -2.12
C ARG A 66 0.39 3.42 -0.71
N SER A 67 0.93 2.62 0.19
CA SER A 67 1.29 3.06 1.54
C SER A 67 2.29 4.21 1.51
N GLU A 68 3.31 4.13 0.65
CA GLU A 68 4.29 5.21 0.45
C GLU A 68 3.64 6.48 -0.10
N ALA A 69 2.76 6.36 -1.10
CA ALA A 69 2.02 7.49 -1.64
C ALA A 69 1.11 8.15 -0.59
N THR A 70 0.37 7.37 0.19
CA THR A 70 -0.48 7.88 1.28
C THR A 70 0.34 8.56 2.37
N PHE A 71 1.50 8.02 2.73
CA PHE A 71 2.38 8.64 3.73
C PHE A 71 2.87 10.01 3.27
N HIS A 72 3.26 10.13 2.00
CA HIS A 72 3.68 11.40 1.43
C HIS A 72 2.52 12.42 1.38
N ASP A 73 1.33 11.98 0.96
CA ASP A 73 0.14 12.82 0.90
C ASP A 73 -0.31 13.33 2.28
N ALA A 74 -0.32 12.45 3.29
CA ALA A 74 -0.60 12.82 4.67
C ALA A 74 0.41 13.83 5.22
N SER A 75 1.70 13.63 4.92
CA SER A 75 2.77 14.55 5.33
C SER A 75 2.62 15.93 4.68
N ALA A 76 2.28 15.98 3.39
CA ALA A 76 2.02 17.24 2.69
C ALA A 76 0.79 17.97 3.25
N THR A 77 -0.28 17.23 3.53
CA THR A 77 -1.51 17.77 4.14
C THR A 77 -1.22 18.36 5.52
N LEU A 78 -0.47 17.66 6.38
CA LEU A 78 -0.08 18.17 7.69
C LEU A 78 0.76 19.45 7.60
N HIS A 79 1.67 19.52 6.63
CA HIS A 79 2.44 20.73 6.38
C HIS A 79 1.54 21.91 5.98
N GLU A 80 0.58 21.68 5.08
CA GLU A 80 -0.37 22.71 4.67
C GLU A 80 -1.27 23.16 5.83
N VAL A 81 -1.75 22.23 6.65
CA VAL A 81 -2.52 22.54 7.86
C VAL A 81 -1.71 23.41 8.83
N ALA A 82 -0.43 23.06 9.07
CA ALA A 82 0.45 23.86 9.93
C ALA A 82 0.68 25.27 9.36
N HIS A 83 0.82 25.38 8.04
CA HIS A 83 0.95 26.67 7.36
C HIS A 83 -0.32 27.52 7.53
N VAL A 84 -1.51 26.93 7.34
CA VAL A 84 -2.79 27.61 7.57
C VAL A 84 -2.95 28.06 9.02
N GLN A 85 -2.59 27.21 9.99
CA GLN A 85 -2.61 27.59 11.42
C GLN A 85 -1.71 28.81 11.69
N SER A 86 -0.50 28.85 11.13
CA SER A 86 0.39 30.00 11.28
C SER A 86 -0.20 31.29 10.67
N HIS A 87 -0.94 31.15 9.56
CA HIS A 87 -1.59 32.28 8.90
C HIS A 87 -2.78 32.79 9.72
N LEU A 88 -3.59 31.89 10.29
CA LEU A 88 -4.69 32.24 11.20
C LEU A 88 -4.16 32.97 12.45
N ALA A 89 -3.12 32.45 13.09
CA ALA A 89 -2.49 33.11 14.24
C ALA A 89 -1.97 34.52 13.92
N ALA A 90 -1.38 34.71 12.72
CA ALA A 90 -0.96 36.04 12.28
C ALA A 90 -2.14 36.99 12.02
N GLN A 91 -3.25 36.47 11.46
CA GLN A 91 -4.48 37.24 11.25
C GLN A 91 -5.13 37.64 12.57
N ASP A 92 -5.16 36.75 13.57
CA ASP A 92 -5.70 37.04 14.90
C ASP A 92 -4.99 38.23 15.55
N VAL A 93 -3.64 38.26 15.48
CA VAL A 93 -2.85 39.40 15.99
C VAL A 93 -3.23 40.72 15.31
N LEU A 94 -3.49 40.70 14.00
CA LEU A 94 -3.90 41.89 13.26
C LEU A 94 -5.33 42.33 13.63
N LEU A 95 -6.25 41.37 13.79
CA LEU A 95 -7.62 41.64 14.21
C LEU A 95 -7.67 42.23 15.62
N THR A 96 -6.90 41.69 16.57
CA THR A 96 -6.75 42.26 17.92
C THR A 96 -6.27 43.70 17.87
N ARG A 97 -5.23 44.00 17.08
CA ARG A 97 -4.71 45.36 16.93
C ARG A 97 -5.74 46.33 16.32
N ILE A 98 -6.55 45.87 15.37
CA ILE A 98 -7.63 46.68 14.79
C ILE A 98 -8.75 46.90 15.81
N ALA A 99 -9.14 45.87 16.57
CA ALA A 99 -10.15 45.95 17.62
C ALA A 99 -9.76 46.97 18.70
N GLU A 100 -8.52 46.93 19.18
CA GLU A 100 -7.97 47.90 20.14
C GLU A 100 -8.05 49.34 19.62
N LYS A 101 -7.75 49.57 18.34
CA LYS A 101 -7.82 50.91 17.72
C LYS A 101 -9.25 51.45 17.59
N ILE A 102 -10.25 50.58 17.56
CA ILE A 102 -11.67 50.93 17.40
C ILE A 102 -12.38 50.99 18.77
N GLY A 103 -11.70 50.60 19.86
CA GLY A 103 -12.26 50.62 21.22
C GLY A 103 -13.22 49.47 21.53
N LEU A 104 -13.13 48.37 20.76
CA LEU A 104 -13.84 47.12 21.02
C LEU A 104 -12.95 46.23 21.91
N GLU A 105 -13.56 45.53 22.88
CA GLU A 105 -12.84 44.49 23.62
C GLU A 105 -12.41 43.37 22.66
N PRO A 106 -11.16 42.86 22.78
CA PRO A 106 -10.63 41.87 21.87
C PRO A 106 -11.42 40.56 21.94
N VAL A 107 -11.64 39.95 20.76
CA VAL A 107 -12.34 38.66 20.63
C VAL A 107 -11.55 37.58 21.38
N PRO A 108 -12.20 36.79 22.26
CA PRO A 108 -11.51 35.73 23.02
C PRO A 108 -10.95 34.66 22.09
N VAL A 109 -9.70 34.26 22.32
CA VAL A 109 -9.02 33.16 21.59
C VAL A 109 -9.65 31.84 22.03
N ILE A 110 -10.25 31.10 21.10
CA ILE A 110 -11.05 29.89 21.37
C ILE A 110 -10.16 28.64 21.52
N ASP A 111 -8.90 28.66 21.06
CA ASP A 111 -8.09 27.46 20.85
C ASP A 111 -7.05 27.13 21.94
N MET A 112 -7.12 27.75 23.13
CA MET A 112 -6.31 27.25 24.25
C MET A 112 -6.95 25.94 24.76
N PRO A 113 -6.25 24.79 24.73
CA PRO A 113 -6.74 23.61 25.45
C PRO A 113 -6.93 23.98 26.92
N GLU A 114 -8.07 23.62 27.50
CA GLU A 114 -8.53 23.99 28.85
C GLU A 114 -7.66 23.45 30.02
N GLU A 115 -6.41 23.06 29.80
CA GLU A 115 -5.57 22.34 30.77
C GLU A 115 -4.77 23.21 31.76
N GLU A 116 -4.94 24.54 31.77
CA GLU A 116 -4.30 25.41 32.78
C GLU A 116 -5.28 26.05 33.79
N ALA A 117 -6.49 25.51 33.94
CA ALA A 117 -7.53 26.09 34.81
C ALA A 117 -7.84 25.31 36.11
N GLU A 118 -7.12 24.24 36.45
CA GLU A 118 -7.30 23.54 37.75
C GLU A 118 -5.96 23.31 38.45
N GLY A 119 -5.49 24.37 39.10
CA GLY A 119 -4.61 24.30 40.27
C GLY A 119 -5.41 24.47 41.56
#